data_AF-A0A9X0DMN3-F1
#
_entry.id   AF-A0A9X0DMN3-F1
#
_cell.length_a   1.000
_cell.length_b   1.000
_cell.length_c   1.000
_cell.angle_alpha   90.00
_cell.angle_beta   90.00
_cell.angle_gamma   90.00
#
_symmetry.space_group_name_H-M   'P 1'
#
loop_
_entity.id
_entity.type
_entity.pdbx_description
1 polymer ?
#
loop_
_entity_poly.entity_id
_entity_poly.type
_entity_poly.pdbx_seq_one_letter_code
_entity_poly.pdbx_strand_id
1 'polypeptide(L)'
;MALSRLQASLAAVTNEVTVAAANINFDFTLVRCEAPKEYQNLGNALSRKRKEEAESGSPHITARRLGALFEGICPPTPNLIKAYGVRVSEIADLAKEQTSEPSNSMFAAHTGVDGTSIWAAATSSSTALHVQLSACMLVSVWTAPQAISIWFELVKERRRYVQSSFYTGEKVRYTTLTAAAQADISRLHLAEWDASARSWLRTTNEMKRREQRQLMLILDNVSIPINQDMVVHSSVLSAWKSALESMEKLVTGMPQAVNSGPTLLALSTWHLYPDLLLPAHDNKVVRFLDPLVQSGGMLTVGLENAGKDDLCGVYWSLSLAHINYYGHPVPTSTCPAHNFARISFPQFNQAVFGCLAGKWASNGIDLNSSAQVSALIQGYISILARNETLPLPRIAAIKFLNDSDHWFNLMATAAWAHLDESSTYKDREMDQKLLNYGLRRSSDFFPEEITEPLFGLLNTQTLLD
;
A
#
# COMPACT_ATOMS: atom_id res chain seq x y z
N MET A 1 5.57 -18.32 55.75
CA MET A 1 5.68 -19.22 54.56
C MET A 1 4.36 -19.89 54.14
N ALA A 2 3.20 -19.62 54.76
CA ALA A 2 1.92 -20.22 54.36
C ALA A 2 1.08 -19.36 53.38
N LEU A 3 1.24 -18.03 53.40
CA LEU A 3 0.46 -17.11 52.55
C LEU A 3 0.87 -17.15 51.05
N SER A 4 2.17 -17.29 50.75
CA SER A 4 2.62 -17.36 49.35
C SER A 4 2.25 -18.68 48.67
N ARG A 5 2.12 -19.77 49.44
CA ARG A 5 1.61 -21.06 48.94
C ARG A 5 0.10 -21.02 48.65
N LEU A 6 -0.68 -20.25 49.43
CA LEU A 6 -2.11 -20.04 49.19
C LEU A 6 -2.38 -19.14 47.97
N GLN A 7 -1.56 -18.11 47.74
CA GLN A 7 -1.62 -17.30 46.51
C GLN A 7 -1.18 -18.09 45.27
N ALA A 8 -0.14 -18.92 45.38
CA ALA A 8 0.28 -19.80 44.29
C ALA A 8 -0.77 -20.91 44.00
N SER A 9 -1.43 -21.45 45.02
CA SER A 9 -2.52 -22.41 44.81
C SER A 9 -3.78 -21.74 44.26
N LEU A 10 -4.09 -20.49 44.60
CA LEU A 10 -5.19 -19.73 43.99
C LEU A 10 -4.90 -19.36 42.54
N ALA A 11 -3.66 -19.01 42.18
CA ALA A 11 -3.26 -18.75 40.80
C ALA A 11 -3.25 -20.02 39.94
N ALA A 12 -2.81 -21.16 40.50
CA ALA A 12 -2.86 -22.46 39.84
C ALA A 12 -4.30 -22.98 39.70
N VAL A 13 -5.14 -22.82 40.75
CA VAL A 13 -6.57 -23.17 40.72
C VAL A 13 -7.34 -22.25 39.78
N THR A 14 -7.01 -20.96 39.65
CA THR A 14 -7.64 -20.13 38.61
C THR A 14 -7.28 -20.60 37.20
N ASN A 15 -6.06 -21.09 36.96
CA ASN A 15 -5.70 -21.61 35.63
C ASN A 15 -6.39 -22.95 35.34
N GLU A 16 -6.42 -23.89 36.30
CA GLU A 16 -7.12 -25.18 36.14
C GLU A 16 -8.65 -25.01 36.09
N VAL A 17 -9.23 -24.13 36.90
CA VAL A 17 -10.67 -23.82 36.87
C VAL A 17 -11.02 -23.02 35.62
N THR A 18 -10.15 -22.19 35.06
CA THR A 18 -10.41 -21.48 33.79
C THR A 18 -10.27 -22.42 32.59
N VAL A 19 -9.37 -23.41 32.63
CA VAL A 19 -9.28 -24.47 31.61
C VAL A 19 -10.46 -25.43 31.73
N ALA A 20 -10.88 -25.80 32.94
CA ALA A 20 -12.10 -26.58 33.17
C ALA A 20 -13.37 -25.77 32.86
N ALA A 21 -13.35 -24.45 33.04
CA ALA A 21 -14.43 -23.54 32.65
C ALA A 21 -14.47 -23.27 31.15
N ALA A 22 -13.32 -23.25 30.46
CA ALA A 22 -13.24 -23.29 29.00
C ALA A 22 -13.73 -24.65 28.44
N ASN A 23 -13.71 -25.70 29.27
CA ASN A 23 -14.32 -26.99 29.02
C ASN A 23 -15.77 -27.09 29.58
N ILE A 24 -16.33 -26.02 30.18
CA ILE A 24 -17.78 -25.92 30.37
C ILE A 24 -18.37 -25.87 28.98
N ASN A 25 -19.25 -26.84 28.75
CA ASN A 25 -19.83 -27.32 27.51
C ASN A 25 -20.67 -26.27 26.75
N PHE A 26 -20.20 -25.04 26.61
CA PHE A 26 -20.80 -24.03 25.75
C PHE A 26 -20.37 -24.31 24.31
N ASP A 27 -21.13 -25.17 23.65
CA ASP A 27 -20.95 -25.41 22.24
C ASP A 27 -21.46 -24.22 21.42
N PHE A 28 -20.60 -23.21 21.24
CA PHE A 28 -20.91 -22.04 20.42
C PHE A 28 -21.21 -22.39 18.96
N THR A 29 -20.96 -23.64 18.52
CA THR A 29 -21.33 -24.10 17.19
C THR A 29 -22.84 -24.30 17.03
N LEU A 30 -23.61 -24.24 18.13
CA LEU A 30 -25.07 -24.22 18.10
C LEU A 30 -25.65 -22.80 17.95
N VAL A 31 -24.81 -21.76 18.05
CA VAL A 31 -25.27 -20.36 17.99
C VAL A 31 -25.24 -19.87 16.54
N ARG A 32 -26.44 -19.77 15.97
CA ARG A 32 -26.68 -19.14 14.67
C ARG A 32 -26.92 -17.65 14.83
N CYS A 33 -26.23 -16.86 14.01
CA CYS A 33 -26.47 -15.43 13.85
C CYS A 33 -27.38 -15.17 12.64
N GLU A 34 -28.10 -14.05 12.66
CA GLU A 34 -28.79 -13.54 11.48
C GLU A 34 -27.75 -13.13 10.42
N ALA A 35 -27.93 -13.59 9.18
CA ALA A 35 -27.03 -13.23 8.09
C ALA A 35 -27.17 -11.75 7.73
N PRO A 36 -26.07 -11.05 7.39
CA PRO A 36 -26.15 -9.67 6.91
C PRO A 36 -27.04 -9.56 5.68
N LYS A 37 -27.71 -8.42 5.53
CA LYS A 37 -28.73 -8.18 4.49
C LYS A 37 -28.18 -8.42 3.10
N GLU A 38 -26.91 -8.10 2.89
CA GLU A 38 -26.19 -8.23 1.63
C GLU A 38 -26.07 -9.67 1.15
N TYR A 39 -26.16 -10.67 2.04
CA TYR A 39 -26.05 -12.09 1.71
C TYR A 39 -27.41 -12.79 1.56
N GLN A 40 -28.52 -12.11 1.84
CA GLN A 40 -29.84 -12.75 1.92
C GLN A 40 -30.26 -13.39 0.59
N ASN A 41 -29.95 -12.77 -0.54
CA ASN A 41 -30.28 -13.35 -1.85
C ASN A 41 -29.49 -14.64 -2.11
N LEU A 42 -28.21 -14.70 -1.70
CA LEU A 42 -27.47 -15.98 -1.71
C LEU A 42 -28.24 -17.06 -0.93
N GLY A 43 -28.66 -16.75 0.30
CA GLY A 43 -29.43 -17.68 1.12
C GLY A 43 -30.77 -18.12 0.51
N ASN A 44 -31.32 -17.35 -0.43
CA ASN A 44 -32.55 -17.67 -1.19
C ASN A 44 -32.28 -18.38 -2.52
N ALA A 45 -31.05 -18.29 -3.02
CA ALA A 45 -30.59 -18.98 -4.23
C ALA A 45 -30.09 -20.40 -3.93
N LEU A 46 -29.64 -20.68 -2.70
CA LEU A 46 -29.23 -22.02 -2.29
C LEU A 46 -30.39 -23.02 -2.31
N SER A 47 -30.07 -24.27 -2.66
CA SER A 47 -31.01 -25.38 -2.48
C SER A 47 -31.37 -25.55 -1.00
N ARG A 48 -32.57 -26.08 -0.72
CA ARG A 48 -33.03 -26.31 0.65
C ARG A 48 -32.00 -27.09 1.49
N LYS A 49 -31.44 -28.16 0.91
CA LYS A 49 -30.44 -29.00 1.57
C LYS A 49 -29.16 -28.24 1.90
N ARG A 50 -28.60 -27.48 0.94
CA ARG A 50 -27.39 -26.68 1.17
C ARG A 50 -27.61 -25.59 2.22
N LYS A 51 -28.79 -24.96 2.22
CA LYS A 51 -29.15 -23.98 3.23
C LYS A 51 -29.23 -24.60 4.63
N GLU A 52 -29.92 -25.74 4.78
CA GLU A 52 -30.01 -26.48 6.04
C GLU A 52 -28.62 -26.93 6.54
N GLU A 53 -27.77 -27.46 5.65
CA GLU A 53 -26.38 -27.84 5.96
C GLU A 53 -25.52 -26.63 6.39
N ALA A 54 -25.68 -25.48 5.74
CA ALA A 54 -24.94 -24.26 6.08
C ALA A 54 -25.42 -23.59 7.39
N GLU A 55 -26.66 -23.83 7.81
CA GLU A 55 -27.26 -23.23 9.01
C GLU A 55 -27.15 -24.11 10.25
N SER A 56 -26.99 -25.43 10.08
CA SER A 56 -27.03 -26.39 11.19
C SER A 56 -26.11 -27.61 11.03
N GLY A 57 -25.49 -27.79 9.86
CA GLY A 57 -24.65 -28.94 9.56
C GLY A 57 -23.15 -28.72 9.79
N SER A 58 -22.34 -29.63 9.24
CA SER A 58 -20.87 -29.58 9.30
C SER A 58 -20.27 -28.26 8.78
N PRO A 59 -20.76 -27.65 7.68
CA PRO A 59 -20.27 -26.34 7.23
C PRO A 59 -20.47 -25.23 8.28
N HIS A 60 -21.61 -25.23 8.99
CA HIS A 60 -21.88 -24.28 10.06
C HIS A 60 -20.87 -24.42 11.20
N ILE A 61 -20.69 -25.65 11.68
CA ILE A 61 -19.73 -25.98 12.75
C ILE A 61 -18.32 -25.57 12.35
N THR A 62 -17.93 -25.83 11.10
CA THR A 62 -16.62 -25.49 10.55
C THR A 62 -16.42 -23.98 10.50
N ALA A 63 -17.39 -23.23 9.95
CA ALA A 63 -17.37 -21.76 9.92
C ALA A 63 -17.26 -21.16 11.33
N ARG A 64 -18.03 -21.71 12.29
CA ARG A 64 -18.02 -21.25 13.68
C ARG A 64 -16.67 -21.46 14.34
N ARG A 65 -16.10 -22.67 14.21
CA ARG A 65 -14.80 -23.04 14.81
C ARG A 65 -13.66 -22.24 14.20
N LEU A 66 -13.60 -22.14 12.88
CA LEU A 66 -12.56 -21.34 12.19
C LEU A 66 -12.71 -19.86 12.55
N GLY A 67 -13.93 -19.32 12.50
CA GLY A 67 -14.19 -17.92 12.83
C GLY A 67 -13.79 -17.56 14.26
N ALA A 68 -14.01 -18.44 15.24
CA ALA A 68 -13.59 -18.22 16.62
C ALA A 68 -12.07 -18.39 16.81
N LEU A 69 -11.45 -19.37 16.13
CA LEU A 69 -10.02 -19.65 16.22
C LEU A 69 -9.16 -18.53 15.61
N PHE A 70 -9.61 -17.93 14.51
CA PHE A 70 -8.92 -16.83 13.81
C PHE A 70 -9.36 -15.44 14.26
N GLU A 71 -10.17 -15.34 15.31
CA GLU A 71 -10.64 -14.07 15.84
C GLU A 71 -9.44 -13.19 16.29
N GLY A 72 -9.51 -11.90 15.95
CA GLY A 72 -8.47 -10.91 16.24
C GLY A 72 -7.25 -10.91 15.30
N ILE A 73 -7.20 -11.78 14.29
CA ILE A 73 -6.13 -11.76 13.26
C ILE A 73 -6.45 -10.76 12.16
N CYS A 74 -7.70 -10.72 11.71
CA CYS A 74 -8.11 -9.95 10.55
C CYS A 74 -8.30 -8.47 10.90
N PRO A 75 -7.86 -7.55 10.02
CA PRO A 75 -8.19 -6.13 10.15
C PRO A 75 -9.71 -5.90 10.03
N PRO A 76 -10.24 -4.79 10.56
CA PRO A 76 -11.65 -4.45 10.38
C PRO A 76 -11.92 -4.08 8.92
N THR A 77 -12.73 -4.87 8.22
CA THR A 77 -13.09 -4.63 6.81
C THR A 77 -14.61 -4.68 6.57
N PRO A 78 -15.40 -3.81 7.21
CA PRO A 78 -16.86 -3.84 7.10
C PRO A 78 -17.35 -3.53 5.68
N ASN A 79 -16.67 -2.63 4.94
CA ASN A 79 -17.12 -2.25 3.60
C ASN A 79 -16.81 -3.34 2.58
N LEU A 80 -15.66 -4.00 2.70
CA LEU A 80 -15.31 -5.17 1.90
C LEU A 80 -16.30 -6.31 2.11
N ILE A 81 -16.64 -6.64 3.36
CA ILE A 81 -17.61 -7.70 3.64
C ILE A 81 -18.97 -7.35 3.03
N LYS A 82 -19.39 -6.09 3.15
CA LYS A 82 -20.62 -5.60 2.55
C LYS A 82 -20.61 -5.76 1.03
N ALA A 83 -19.57 -5.24 0.36
CA ALA A 83 -19.41 -5.31 -1.09
C ALA A 83 -19.34 -6.77 -1.58
N TYR A 84 -18.59 -7.62 -0.87
CA TYR A 84 -18.51 -9.05 -1.18
C TYR A 84 -19.87 -9.73 -1.06
N GLY A 85 -20.65 -9.43 -0.01
CA GLY A 85 -22.02 -9.95 0.14
C GLY A 85 -22.93 -9.55 -1.02
N VAL A 86 -22.90 -8.27 -1.42
CA VAL A 86 -23.69 -7.78 -2.57
C VAL A 86 -23.28 -8.49 -3.85
N ARG A 87 -21.98 -8.64 -4.13
CA ARG A 87 -21.47 -9.34 -5.33
C ARG A 87 -21.84 -10.81 -5.33
N VAL A 88 -21.74 -11.48 -4.19
CA VAL A 88 -22.11 -12.90 -4.04
C VAL A 88 -23.60 -13.09 -4.31
N SER A 89 -24.44 -12.24 -3.75
CA SER A 89 -25.89 -12.24 -3.99
C SER A 89 -26.23 -11.98 -5.46
N GLU A 90 -25.60 -10.97 -6.08
CA GLU A 90 -25.74 -10.66 -7.51
C GLU A 90 -25.38 -11.88 -8.39
N ILE A 91 -24.24 -12.51 -8.14
CA ILE A 91 -23.80 -13.70 -8.89
C ILE A 91 -24.76 -14.87 -8.69
N ALA A 92 -25.26 -15.07 -7.46
CA ALA A 92 -26.19 -16.14 -7.16
C ALA A 92 -27.53 -15.97 -7.90
N ASP A 93 -28.05 -14.74 -7.97
CA ASP A 93 -29.27 -14.42 -8.72
C ASP A 93 -29.06 -14.66 -10.23
N LEU A 94 -27.95 -14.15 -10.81
CA LEU A 94 -27.63 -14.37 -12.22
C LEU A 94 -27.47 -15.86 -12.57
N ALA A 95 -26.82 -16.62 -11.70
CA ALA A 95 -26.64 -18.06 -11.91
C ALA A 95 -27.98 -18.81 -11.82
N LYS A 96 -28.87 -18.41 -10.91
CA LYS A 96 -30.22 -18.98 -10.79
C LYS A 96 -31.06 -18.72 -12.05
N GLU A 97 -30.94 -17.54 -12.65
CA GLU A 97 -31.64 -17.20 -13.89
C GLU A 97 -31.15 -17.99 -15.10
N GLN A 98 -29.85 -18.25 -15.20
CA GLN A 98 -29.26 -19.03 -16.31
C GLN A 98 -29.48 -20.54 -16.16
N THR A 99 -29.79 -20.99 -14.96
CA THR A 99 -29.94 -22.42 -14.66
C THR A 99 -31.39 -22.85 -14.91
N SER A 100 -31.64 -23.43 -16.09
CA SER A 100 -32.91 -24.06 -16.44
C SER A 100 -33.02 -25.44 -15.79
N GLU A 101 -33.07 -25.51 -14.47
CA GLU A 101 -33.10 -26.80 -13.76
C GLU A 101 -34.53 -27.35 -13.61
N PRO A 102 -34.77 -28.62 -13.96
CA PRO A 102 -36.05 -29.26 -13.71
C PRO A 102 -36.21 -29.44 -12.20
N SER A 103 -37.12 -28.66 -11.61
CA SER A 103 -37.44 -28.65 -10.17
C SER A 103 -37.80 -30.01 -9.58
N ASN A 104 -38.11 -31.01 -10.43
CA ASN A 104 -38.53 -32.36 -10.07
C ASN A 104 -37.48 -33.45 -10.36
N SER A 105 -36.21 -33.08 -10.62
CA SER A 105 -35.13 -34.06 -10.77
C SER A 105 -34.77 -34.72 -9.44
N MET A 106 -34.35 -36.00 -9.47
CA MET A 106 -33.84 -36.71 -8.27
C MET A 106 -32.61 -36.03 -7.64
N PHE A 107 -31.96 -35.13 -8.38
CA PHE A 107 -30.84 -34.34 -7.90
C PHE A 107 -31.19 -32.88 -7.56
N ALA A 108 -32.47 -32.47 -7.60
CA ALA A 108 -32.88 -31.08 -7.36
C ALA A 108 -32.37 -30.49 -6.02
N ALA A 109 -32.13 -31.36 -5.02
CA ALA A 109 -31.53 -30.95 -3.74
C ALA A 109 -30.03 -30.57 -3.82
N HIS A 110 -29.34 -31.00 -4.87
CA HIS A 110 -27.89 -30.87 -5.08
C HIS A 110 -27.53 -29.98 -6.27
N THR A 111 -28.52 -29.51 -7.01
CA THR A 111 -28.34 -28.71 -8.21
C THR A 111 -28.37 -27.21 -7.88
N GLY A 112 -27.92 -26.36 -8.81
CA GLY A 112 -27.74 -24.92 -8.61
C GLY A 112 -26.41 -24.51 -7.95
N VAL A 113 -26.35 -23.25 -7.50
CA VAL A 113 -25.14 -22.60 -6.97
C VAL A 113 -24.73 -23.18 -5.61
N ASP A 114 -23.43 -23.42 -5.43
CA ASP A 114 -22.87 -23.84 -4.14
C ASP A 114 -22.17 -22.67 -3.45
N GLY A 115 -22.92 -21.96 -2.61
CA GLY A 115 -22.38 -20.97 -1.67
C GLY A 115 -22.51 -21.42 -0.22
N THR A 116 -22.51 -22.73 0.04
CA THR A 116 -22.76 -23.33 1.35
C THR A 116 -21.78 -22.81 2.41
N SER A 117 -20.48 -22.77 2.10
CA SER A 117 -19.44 -22.21 2.97
C SER A 117 -19.60 -20.71 3.23
N ILE A 118 -20.04 -19.93 2.22
CA ILE A 118 -20.29 -18.50 2.36
C ILE A 118 -21.49 -18.22 3.27
N TRP A 119 -22.61 -18.94 3.06
CA TRP A 119 -23.80 -18.79 3.90
C TRP A 119 -23.54 -19.25 5.34
N ALA A 120 -22.77 -20.33 5.51
CA ALA A 120 -22.32 -20.78 6.83
C ALA A 120 -21.47 -19.72 7.53
N ALA A 121 -20.54 -19.07 6.82
CA ALA A 121 -19.76 -17.96 7.34
C ALA A 121 -20.65 -16.75 7.71
N ALA A 122 -21.57 -16.36 6.83
CA ALA A 122 -22.47 -15.22 7.01
C ALA A 122 -23.39 -15.38 8.22
N THR A 123 -23.88 -16.59 8.48
CA THR A 123 -24.70 -16.95 9.65
C THR A 123 -23.87 -17.28 10.90
N SER A 124 -22.53 -17.19 10.78
CA SER A 124 -21.61 -17.41 11.90
C SER A 124 -21.11 -16.10 12.46
N SER A 125 -20.15 -15.44 11.80
CA SER A 125 -19.55 -14.18 12.25
C SER A 125 -18.76 -13.50 11.14
N SER A 126 -18.46 -12.21 11.32
CA SER A 126 -17.60 -11.44 10.42
C SER A 126 -16.25 -12.12 10.19
N THR A 127 -15.62 -12.68 11.23
CA THR A 127 -14.34 -13.40 11.08
C THR A 127 -14.49 -14.68 10.26
N ALA A 128 -15.64 -15.37 10.34
CA ALA A 128 -15.88 -16.52 9.49
C ALA A 128 -15.98 -16.12 8.01
N LEU A 129 -16.52 -14.93 7.70
CA LEU A 129 -16.50 -14.36 6.34
C LEU A 129 -15.08 -14.04 5.88
N HIS A 130 -14.23 -13.49 6.76
CA HIS A 130 -12.81 -13.31 6.44
C HIS A 130 -12.12 -14.65 6.13
N VAL A 131 -12.39 -15.69 6.92
CA VAL A 131 -11.86 -17.04 6.71
C VAL A 131 -12.32 -17.60 5.37
N GLN A 132 -13.59 -17.37 5.00
CA GLN A 132 -14.11 -17.76 3.69
C GLN A 132 -13.38 -17.06 2.54
N LEU A 133 -13.11 -15.75 2.67
CA LEU A 133 -12.32 -15.01 1.70
C LEU A 133 -10.90 -15.59 1.54
N SER A 134 -10.28 -16.03 2.65
CA SER A 134 -9.01 -16.76 2.60
C SER A 134 -9.14 -18.11 1.90
N ALA A 135 -10.24 -18.85 2.11
CA ALA A 135 -10.46 -20.12 1.43
C ALA A 135 -10.56 -19.93 -0.09
N CYS A 136 -11.22 -18.86 -0.56
CA CYS A 136 -11.23 -18.51 -1.97
C CYS A 136 -9.81 -18.23 -2.51
N MET A 137 -8.96 -17.50 -1.77
CA MET A 137 -7.57 -17.28 -2.16
C MET A 137 -6.75 -18.58 -2.22
N LEU A 138 -6.96 -19.51 -1.30
CA LEU A 138 -6.23 -20.78 -1.29
C LEU A 138 -6.64 -21.67 -2.47
N VAL A 139 -7.93 -21.75 -2.73
CA VAL A 139 -8.50 -22.61 -3.78
C VAL A 139 -8.04 -22.21 -5.19
N SER A 140 -7.78 -20.93 -5.44
CA SER A 140 -7.34 -20.45 -6.74
C SER A 140 -5.85 -20.71 -7.02
N VAL A 141 -5.04 -20.89 -5.97
CA VAL A 141 -3.59 -21.10 -6.11
C VAL A 141 -3.23 -22.58 -6.00
N TRP A 142 -3.87 -23.30 -5.09
CA TRP A 142 -3.48 -24.67 -4.75
C TRP A 142 -4.56 -25.71 -5.12
N THR A 143 -4.09 -26.93 -5.41
CA THR A 143 -4.95 -28.10 -5.56
C THR A 143 -5.65 -28.44 -4.24
N ALA A 144 -6.77 -29.17 -4.29
CA ALA A 144 -7.54 -29.49 -3.07
C ALA A 144 -6.70 -30.16 -1.96
N PRO A 145 -5.88 -31.21 -2.22
CA PRO A 145 -5.06 -31.82 -1.17
C PRO A 145 -4.04 -30.87 -0.54
N GLN A 146 -3.48 -29.96 -1.34
CA GLN A 146 -2.53 -28.94 -0.88
C GLN A 146 -3.24 -27.89 -0.02
N ALA A 147 -4.36 -27.32 -0.50
CA ALA A 147 -5.14 -26.32 0.23
C ALA A 147 -5.66 -26.88 1.58
N ILE A 148 -6.14 -28.12 1.60
CA ILE A 148 -6.57 -28.80 2.84
C ILE A 148 -5.38 -28.96 3.80
N SER A 149 -4.19 -29.29 3.29
CA SER A 149 -2.99 -29.45 4.13
C SER A 149 -2.50 -28.12 4.68
N ILE A 150 -2.57 -27.05 3.88
CA ILE A 150 -2.30 -25.67 4.33
C ILE A 150 -3.28 -25.27 5.42
N TRP A 151 -4.59 -25.48 5.23
CA TRP A 151 -5.60 -25.20 6.26
C TRP A 151 -5.33 -25.97 7.56
N PHE A 152 -4.99 -27.25 7.44
CA PHE A 152 -4.66 -28.08 8.59
C PHE A 152 -3.44 -27.54 9.35
N GLU A 153 -2.40 -27.12 8.64
CA GLU A 153 -1.23 -26.46 9.22
C GLU A 153 -1.61 -25.13 9.90
N LEU A 154 -2.42 -24.28 9.24
CA LEU A 154 -2.88 -23.01 9.79
C LEU A 154 -3.65 -23.19 11.11
N VAL A 155 -4.59 -24.15 11.15
CA VAL A 155 -5.35 -24.47 12.35
C VAL A 155 -4.42 -24.95 13.47
N LYS A 156 -3.46 -25.83 13.15
CA LYS A 156 -2.51 -26.39 14.11
C LYS A 156 -1.60 -25.32 14.70
N GLU A 157 -0.99 -24.48 13.86
CA GLU A 157 -0.12 -23.37 14.29
C GLU A 157 -0.91 -22.33 15.10
N ARG A 158 -2.13 -21.99 14.67
CA ARG A 158 -2.96 -21.05 15.42
C ARG A 158 -3.33 -21.57 16.80
N ARG A 159 -3.67 -22.85 16.93
CA ARG A 159 -3.93 -23.47 18.24
C ARG A 159 -2.69 -23.45 19.14
N ARG A 160 -1.52 -23.78 18.60
CA ARG A 160 -0.24 -23.70 19.33
C ARG A 160 0.02 -22.28 19.83
N TYR A 161 -0.15 -21.28 18.97
CA TYR A 161 0.00 -19.88 19.33
C TYR A 161 -0.96 -19.47 20.47
N VAL A 162 -2.25 -19.81 20.35
CA VAL A 162 -3.25 -19.52 21.38
C VAL A 162 -2.90 -20.17 22.72
N GLN A 163 -2.45 -21.43 22.67
CA GLN A 163 -2.02 -22.15 23.86
C GLN A 163 -0.77 -21.53 24.49
N SER A 164 0.23 -21.14 23.69
CA SER A 164 1.43 -20.46 24.21
C SER A 164 1.10 -19.09 24.82
N SER A 165 0.27 -18.29 24.14
CA SER A 165 -0.18 -16.98 24.65
C SER A 165 -0.94 -17.09 25.96
N PHE A 166 -1.74 -18.16 26.14
CA PHE A 166 -2.40 -18.44 27.41
C PHE A 166 -1.39 -18.72 28.53
N TYR A 167 -0.38 -19.57 28.27
CA TYR A 167 0.64 -19.89 29.27
C TYR A 167 1.56 -18.72 29.63
N THR A 168 1.81 -17.80 28.69
CA THR A 168 2.61 -16.58 28.94
C THR A 168 1.82 -15.46 29.61
N GLY A 169 0.51 -15.66 29.85
CA GLY A 169 -0.36 -14.66 30.49
C GLY A 169 -0.81 -13.53 29.56
N GLU A 170 -0.66 -13.68 28.25
CA GLU A 170 -1.20 -12.74 27.27
C GLU A 170 -2.73 -12.80 27.25
N LYS A 171 -3.37 -11.64 27.02
CA LYS A 171 -4.82 -11.56 26.92
C LYS A 171 -5.29 -12.18 25.60
N VAL A 172 -5.79 -13.41 25.66
CA VAL A 172 -6.50 -14.07 24.56
C VAL A 172 -8.02 -13.97 24.78
N ARG A 173 -8.78 -13.73 23.70
CA ARG A 173 -10.25 -13.74 23.78
C ARG A 173 -10.74 -15.13 24.21
N TYR A 174 -11.73 -15.15 25.11
CA TYR A 174 -12.29 -16.40 25.62
C TYR A 174 -12.80 -17.32 24.51
N THR A 175 -13.51 -16.78 23.51
CA THR A 175 -13.99 -17.50 22.32
C THR A 175 -12.87 -18.22 21.57
N THR A 176 -11.74 -17.55 21.35
CA THR A 176 -10.55 -18.11 20.72
C THR A 176 -9.90 -19.19 21.57
N LEU A 177 -9.81 -18.98 22.89
CA LEU A 177 -9.29 -19.98 23.82
C LEU A 177 -10.14 -21.25 23.82
N THR A 178 -11.48 -21.10 23.90
CA THR A 178 -12.41 -22.23 23.83
C THR A 178 -12.32 -22.96 22.49
N ALA A 179 -12.22 -22.25 21.37
CA ALA A 179 -12.10 -22.86 20.05
C ALA A 179 -10.77 -23.62 19.86
N ALA A 180 -9.70 -23.17 20.53
CA ALA A 180 -8.42 -23.87 20.53
C ALA A 180 -8.42 -25.11 21.43
N ALA A 181 -9.15 -25.08 22.54
CA ALA A 181 -9.29 -26.20 23.48
C ALA A 181 -10.28 -27.29 22.99
N GLN A 182 -11.23 -26.93 22.12
CA GLN A 182 -12.20 -27.86 21.55
C GLN A 182 -11.59 -28.91 20.60
N ALA A 183 -12.39 -29.93 20.30
CA ALA A 183 -12.07 -30.98 19.33
C ALA A 183 -11.50 -30.40 18.02
N ASP A 184 -10.51 -31.11 17.46
CA ASP A 184 -9.79 -30.64 16.27
C ASP A 184 -10.70 -30.53 15.05
N ILE A 185 -10.37 -29.61 14.14
CA ILE A 185 -11.09 -29.49 12.87
C ILE A 185 -10.55 -30.59 11.96
N SER A 186 -11.38 -31.59 11.70
CA SER A 186 -10.98 -32.76 10.91
C SER A 186 -10.61 -32.35 9.47
N ARG A 187 -9.73 -33.13 8.83
CA ARG A 187 -9.42 -32.96 7.40
C ARG A 187 -10.65 -33.13 6.52
N LEU A 188 -11.64 -33.90 6.97
CA LEU A 188 -12.93 -34.06 6.28
C LEU A 188 -13.71 -32.74 6.28
N HIS A 189 -13.83 -32.07 7.43
CA HIS A 189 -14.50 -30.77 7.52
C HIS A 189 -13.78 -29.70 6.68
N LEU A 190 -12.44 -29.70 6.68
CA LEU A 190 -11.66 -28.80 5.82
C LEU A 190 -11.83 -29.12 4.33
N ALA A 191 -12.01 -30.39 3.98
CA ALA A 191 -12.28 -30.81 2.60
C ALA A 191 -13.67 -30.35 2.13
N GLU A 192 -14.70 -30.44 2.97
CA GLU A 192 -16.03 -29.90 2.67
C GLU A 192 -16.00 -28.38 2.48
N TRP A 193 -15.26 -27.67 3.34
CA TRP A 193 -15.05 -26.24 3.22
C TRP A 193 -14.36 -25.85 1.91
N ASP A 194 -13.25 -26.51 1.57
CA ASP A 194 -12.52 -26.31 0.30
C ASP A 194 -13.40 -26.62 -0.92
N ALA A 195 -14.14 -27.73 -0.88
CA ALA A 195 -15.01 -28.16 -1.97
C ALA A 195 -16.09 -27.12 -2.28
N SER A 196 -16.74 -26.58 -1.25
CA SER A 196 -17.76 -25.53 -1.43
C SER A 196 -17.12 -24.24 -1.97
N ALA A 197 -15.98 -23.79 -1.43
CA ALA A 197 -15.28 -22.61 -1.94
C ALA A 197 -14.83 -22.77 -3.41
N ARG A 198 -14.42 -23.97 -3.81
CA ARG A 198 -14.03 -24.31 -5.18
C ARG A 198 -15.19 -24.40 -6.14
N SER A 199 -16.31 -24.96 -5.69
CA SER A 199 -17.56 -24.97 -6.44
C SER A 199 -18.05 -23.53 -6.68
N TRP A 200 -18.05 -22.70 -5.64
CA TRP A 200 -18.37 -21.29 -5.72
C TRP A 200 -17.50 -20.55 -6.76
N LEU A 201 -16.17 -20.67 -6.67
CA LEU A 201 -15.27 -19.98 -7.60
C LEU A 201 -15.45 -20.41 -9.06
N ARG A 202 -15.85 -21.66 -9.32
CA ARG A 202 -16.19 -22.11 -10.68
C ARG A 202 -17.42 -21.38 -11.19
N THR A 203 -18.47 -21.29 -10.38
CA THR A 203 -19.68 -20.54 -10.72
C THR A 203 -19.38 -19.07 -10.93
N THR A 204 -18.62 -18.41 -10.05
CA THR A 204 -18.34 -16.98 -10.19
C THR A 204 -17.50 -16.65 -11.40
N ASN A 205 -16.48 -17.47 -11.70
CA ASN A 205 -15.65 -17.31 -12.91
C ASN A 205 -16.49 -17.47 -14.18
N GLU A 206 -17.51 -18.32 -14.16
CA GLU A 206 -18.43 -18.51 -15.27
C GLU A 206 -19.36 -17.30 -15.43
N MET A 207 -19.94 -16.81 -14.34
CA MET A 207 -20.88 -15.69 -14.34
C MET A 207 -20.22 -14.33 -14.63
N LYS A 208 -18.97 -14.13 -14.19
CA LYS A 208 -18.17 -12.91 -14.41
C LYS A 208 -17.03 -13.14 -15.41
N ARG A 209 -17.25 -14.04 -16.37
CA ARG A 209 -16.22 -14.50 -17.32
C ARG A 209 -15.51 -13.37 -18.06
N ARG A 210 -16.23 -12.30 -18.43
CA ARG A 210 -15.66 -11.20 -19.20
C ARG A 210 -14.65 -10.41 -18.37
N GLU A 211 -15.08 -9.94 -17.21
CA GLU A 211 -14.29 -9.18 -16.25
C GLU A 211 -13.11 -10.03 -15.76
N GLN A 212 -13.38 -11.29 -15.42
CA GLN A 212 -12.36 -12.22 -14.98
C GLN A 212 -11.30 -12.47 -16.05
N ARG A 213 -11.70 -12.73 -17.30
CA ARG A 213 -10.75 -12.92 -18.40
C ARG A 213 -9.89 -11.67 -18.62
N GLN A 214 -10.52 -10.50 -18.61
CA GLN A 214 -9.80 -9.23 -18.75
C GLN A 214 -8.78 -9.01 -17.62
N LEU A 215 -9.15 -9.29 -16.37
CA LEU A 215 -8.25 -9.22 -15.24
C LEU A 215 -7.09 -10.23 -15.39
N MET A 216 -7.39 -11.49 -15.71
CA MET A 216 -6.34 -12.52 -15.86
C MET A 216 -5.34 -12.18 -16.96
N LEU A 217 -5.79 -11.63 -18.11
CA LEU A 217 -4.89 -11.16 -19.16
C LEU A 217 -3.93 -10.07 -18.67
N ILE A 218 -4.35 -9.24 -17.72
CA ILE A 218 -3.49 -8.21 -17.12
C ILE A 218 -2.52 -8.86 -16.14
N LEU A 219 -3.02 -9.76 -15.29
CA LEU A 219 -2.19 -10.46 -14.30
C LEU A 219 -1.10 -11.31 -14.94
N ASP A 220 -1.39 -11.99 -16.05
CA ASP A 220 -0.42 -12.82 -16.78
C ASP A 220 0.76 -11.99 -17.32
N ASN A 221 0.56 -10.70 -17.59
CA ASN A 221 1.60 -9.78 -18.03
C ASN A 221 2.37 -9.13 -16.88
N VAL A 222 1.93 -9.32 -15.63
CA VAL A 222 2.48 -8.68 -14.43
C VAL A 222 3.23 -9.73 -13.60
N SER A 223 4.56 -9.78 -13.71
CA SER A 223 5.39 -10.75 -12.97
C SER A 223 5.58 -10.37 -11.49
N ILE A 224 4.49 -10.33 -10.70
CA ILE A 224 4.52 -10.00 -9.27
C ILE A 224 4.32 -11.28 -8.43
N PRO A 225 5.27 -11.65 -7.55
CA PRO A 225 5.09 -12.78 -6.65
C PRO A 225 4.02 -12.49 -5.58
N ILE A 226 3.23 -13.52 -5.22
CA ILE A 226 2.19 -13.43 -4.18
C ILE A 226 2.81 -13.22 -2.79
N ASN A 227 3.89 -13.93 -2.49
CA ASN A 227 4.70 -13.72 -1.29
C ASN A 227 6.11 -14.26 -1.53
N GLN A 228 7.08 -13.77 -0.77
CA GLN A 228 8.47 -14.23 -0.77
C GLN A 228 8.86 -15.00 0.50
N ASP A 229 7.95 -15.08 1.48
CA ASP A 229 8.14 -15.87 2.69
C ASP A 229 8.09 -17.38 2.39
N MET A 230 9.08 -18.10 2.90
CA MET A 230 9.26 -19.54 2.73
C MET A 230 8.44 -20.35 3.75
N VAL A 231 7.96 -19.72 4.82
CA VAL A 231 7.14 -20.38 5.85
C VAL A 231 5.66 -20.26 5.48
N VAL A 232 5.00 -21.39 5.25
CA VAL A 232 3.60 -21.45 4.75
C VAL A 232 2.64 -20.68 5.65
N HIS A 233 2.69 -20.91 6.97
CA HIS A 233 1.77 -20.26 7.92
C HIS A 233 1.86 -18.73 7.89
N SER A 234 3.06 -18.16 8.05
CA SER A 234 3.24 -16.70 8.04
C SER A 234 2.98 -16.12 6.65
N SER A 235 3.38 -16.84 5.59
CA SER A 235 3.18 -16.42 4.21
C SER A 235 1.70 -16.27 3.85
N VAL A 236 0.87 -17.25 4.22
CA VAL A 236 -0.57 -17.22 3.96
C VAL A 236 -1.25 -16.16 4.83
N LEU A 237 -0.92 -16.08 6.13
CA LEU A 237 -1.53 -15.08 7.00
C LEU A 237 -1.18 -13.64 6.59
N SER A 238 0.06 -13.37 6.20
CA SER A 238 0.46 -12.03 5.75
C SER A 238 -0.22 -11.66 4.43
N ALA A 239 -0.29 -12.60 3.48
CA ALA A 239 -1.00 -12.41 2.22
C ALA A 239 -2.48 -12.14 2.45
N TRP A 240 -3.14 -12.94 3.29
CA TRP A 240 -4.55 -12.78 3.62
C TRP A 240 -4.84 -11.42 4.28
N LYS A 241 -4.04 -11.00 5.27
CA LYS A 241 -4.19 -9.68 5.89
C LYS A 241 -4.01 -8.55 4.89
N SER A 242 -2.92 -8.59 4.12
CA SER A 242 -2.62 -7.56 3.11
C SER A 242 -3.74 -7.44 2.08
N ALA A 243 -4.27 -8.57 1.60
CA ALA A 243 -5.41 -8.60 0.70
C ALA A 243 -6.66 -7.93 1.30
N LEU A 244 -7.00 -8.25 2.55
CA LEU A 244 -8.15 -7.67 3.25
C LEU A 244 -8.01 -6.14 3.37
N GLU A 245 -6.85 -5.64 3.80
CA GLU A 245 -6.61 -4.20 3.97
C GLU A 245 -6.67 -3.45 2.63
N SER A 246 -6.00 -3.97 1.60
CA SER A 246 -5.98 -3.33 0.28
C SER A 246 -7.37 -3.26 -0.33
N MET A 247 -8.14 -4.34 -0.22
CA MET A 247 -9.48 -4.40 -0.79
C MET A 247 -10.49 -3.55 -0.04
N GLU A 248 -10.39 -3.46 1.29
CA GLU A 248 -11.20 -2.50 2.08
C GLU A 248 -10.95 -1.07 1.62
N LYS A 249 -9.69 -0.69 1.41
CA LYS A 249 -9.32 0.64 0.91
C LYS A 249 -9.83 0.88 -0.52
N LEU A 250 -9.69 -0.10 -1.41
CA LEU A 250 -10.18 0.01 -2.79
C LEU A 250 -11.70 0.21 -2.85
N VAL A 251 -12.46 -0.61 -2.12
CA VAL A 251 -13.93 -0.52 -2.08
C VAL A 251 -14.40 0.82 -1.52
N THR A 252 -13.65 1.43 -0.60
CA THR A 252 -13.92 2.76 -0.03
C THR A 252 -13.42 3.94 -0.87
N GLY A 253 -12.95 3.69 -2.09
CA GLY A 253 -12.54 4.73 -3.02
C GLY A 253 -11.10 5.23 -2.80
N MET A 254 -10.32 4.57 -1.94
CA MET A 254 -8.94 4.94 -1.68
C MET A 254 -8.01 4.23 -2.67
N PRO A 255 -7.31 4.98 -3.55
CA PRO A 255 -6.46 4.39 -4.57
C PRO A 255 -5.28 3.64 -3.93
N GLN A 256 -5.01 2.42 -4.41
CA GLN A 256 -3.90 1.60 -3.94
C GLN A 256 -2.82 1.48 -5.01
N ALA A 257 -1.57 1.52 -4.60
CA ALA A 257 -0.43 1.12 -5.40
C ALA A 257 0.04 -0.24 -4.89
N VAL A 258 0.01 -1.26 -5.74
CA VAL A 258 0.32 -2.62 -5.30
C VAL A 258 1.55 -3.15 -6.00
N ASN A 259 2.53 -3.46 -5.15
CA ASN A 259 3.79 -4.13 -5.52
C ASN A 259 3.79 -5.60 -5.06
N SER A 260 2.68 -6.08 -4.49
CA SER A 260 2.55 -7.42 -3.89
C SER A 260 1.37 -8.20 -4.47
N GLY A 261 1.56 -9.48 -4.77
CA GLY A 261 0.52 -10.29 -5.39
C GLY A 261 -0.75 -10.60 -4.55
N PRO A 262 -0.85 -10.41 -3.21
CA PRO A 262 -2.06 -10.77 -2.48
C PRO A 262 -3.29 -9.97 -2.89
N THR A 263 -3.16 -8.67 -3.18
CA THR A 263 -4.29 -7.86 -3.65
C THR A 263 -4.77 -8.33 -5.02
N LEU A 264 -3.84 -8.65 -5.93
CA LEU A 264 -4.16 -9.18 -7.27
C LEU A 264 -4.89 -10.53 -7.17
N LEU A 265 -4.45 -11.39 -6.25
CA LEU A 265 -5.11 -12.65 -5.94
C LEU A 265 -6.52 -12.44 -5.36
N ALA A 266 -6.69 -11.45 -4.50
CA ALA A 266 -8.00 -11.10 -3.96
C ALA A 266 -8.95 -10.58 -5.04
N LEU A 267 -8.47 -9.75 -5.99
CA LEU A 267 -9.27 -9.31 -7.13
C LEU A 267 -9.83 -10.49 -7.94
N SER A 268 -8.96 -11.47 -8.24
CA SER A 268 -9.34 -12.62 -9.07
C SER A 268 -10.24 -13.62 -8.34
N THR A 269 -10.28 -13.60 -7.00
CA THR A 269 -11.05 -14.57 -6.21
C THR A 269 -12.30 -14.00 -5.56
N TRP A 270 -12.30 -12.71 -5.22
CA TRP A 270 -13.45 -12.06 -4.58
C TRP A 270 -14.37 -11.37 -5.59
N HIS A 271 -13.95 -11.31 -6.86
CA HIS A 271 -14.75 -10.84 -7.99
C HIS A 271 -15.23 -9.38 -7.81
N LEU A 272 -14.39 -8.57 -7.20
CA LEU A 272 -14.54 -7.12 -7.11
C LEU A 272 -13.49 -6.50 -8.04
N TYR A 273 -13.93 -5.70 -9.00
CA TYR A 273 -13.07 -5.25 -10.11
C TYR A 273 -12.86 -3.72 -10.09
N PRO A 274 -11.90 -3.21 -9.32
CA PRO A 274 -11.54 -1.80 -9.38
C PRO A 274 -10.91 -1.46 -10.73
N ASP A 275 -10.97 -0.18 -11.10
CA ASP A 275 -10.24 0.30 -12.26
C ASP A 275 -8.73 0.16 -12.04
N LEU A 276 -7.99 -0.19 -13.09
CA LEU A 276 -6.55 -0.44 -13.02
C LEU A 276 -5.77 0.63 -13.78
N LEU A 277 -4.65 1.08 -13.22
CA LEU A 277 -3.64 1.89 -13.89
C LEU A 277 -2.40 1.01 -14.11
N LEU A 278 -1.91 0.95 -15.34
CA LEU A 278 -0.75 0.15 -15.75
C LEU A 278 0.40 1.07 -16.19
N PRO A 279 1.32 1.47 -15.27
CA PRO A 279 2.40 2.38 -15.61
C PRO A 279 3.37 1.80 -16.66
N ALA A 280 3.64 0.49 -16.59
CA ALA A 280 4.52 -0.21 -17.54
C ALA A 280 3.99 -0.24 -18.98
N HIS A 281 2.72 0.12 -19.21
CA HIS A 281 2.07 0.13 -20.51
C HIS A 281 1.55 1.54 -20.84
N ASP A 282 2.44 2.54 -20.86
CA ASP A 282 2.11 3.93 -21.23
C ASP A 282 0.98 4.52 -20.37
N ASN A 283 1.01 4.24 -19.06
CA ASN A 283 -0.04 4.65 -18.11
C ASN A 283 -1.46 4.26 -18.54
N LYS A 284 -1.61 3.12 -19.23
CA LYS A 284 -2.91 2.64 -19.69
C LYS A 284 -3.87 2.44 -18.52
N VAL A 285 -5.02 3.10 -18.59
CA VAL A 285 -6.12 2.94 -17.65
C VAL A 285 -7.09 1.89 -18.18
N VAL A 286 -7.28 0.82 -17.43
CA VAL A 286 -8.27 -0.21 -17.69
C VAL A 286 -9.47 0.04 -16.79
N ARG A 287 -10.61 0.39 -17.39
CA ARG A 287 -11.85 0.68 -16.65
C ARG A 287 -12.75 -0.56 -16.59
N PHE A 288 -13.00 -1.03 -15.39
CA PHE A 288 -13.98 -2.07 -15.08
C PHE A 288 -15.33 -1.46 -14.70
N LEU A 289 -15.33 -0.25 -14.10
CA LEU A 289 -16.54 0.47 -13.67
C LEU A 289 -17.42 -0.37 -12.74
N ASP A 290 -16.80 -1.16 -11.84
CA ASP A 290 -17.54 -1.98 -10.90
C ASP A 290 -18.31 -1.10 -9.91
N PRO A 291 -19.66 -1.18 -9.84
CA PRO A 291 -20.46 -0.32 -8.98
C PRO A 291 -20.21 -0.55 -7.48
N LEU A 292 -19.56 -1.66 -7.11
CA LEU A 292 -19.23 -1.97 -5.73
C LEU A 292 -17.91 -1.34 -5.27
N VAL A 293 -17.20 -0.66 -6.18
CA VAL A 293 -15.99 0.10 -5.88
C VAL A 293 -16.33 1.58 -5.94
N GLN A 294 -16.15 2.30 -4.84
CA GLN A 294 -16.41 3.74 -4.81
C GLN A 294 -15.47 4.50 -5.76
N SER A 295 -15.93 5.64 -6.26
CA SER A 295 -15.13 6.50 -7.13
C SER A 295 -13.81 6.86 -6.47
N GLY A 296 -12.71 6.75 -7.22
CA GLY A 296 -11.34 6.91 -6.71
C GLY A 296 -10.65 5.60 -6.33
N GLY A 297 -11.39 4.50 -6.18
CA GLY A 297 -10.88 3.16 -5.89
C GLY A 297 -10.14 2.55 -7.08
N MET A 298 -8.96 3.09 -7.39
CA MET A 298 -8.13 2.68 -8.52
C MET A 298 -6.89 1.94 -8.03
N LEU A 299 -6.54 0.86 -8.71
CA LEU A 299 -5.36 0.06 -8.41
C LEU A 299 -4.25 0.32 -9.43
N THR A 300 -3.10 0.79 -8.97
CA THR A 300 -1.90 0.91 -9.80
C THR A 300 -1.08 -0.37 -9.71
N VAL A 301 -0.80 -1.01 -10.86
CA VAL A 301 -0.14 -2.31 -10.96
C VAL A 301 1.17 -2.19 -11.75
N GLY A 302 2.28 -2.68 -11.20
CA GLY A 302 3.56 -2.74 -11.91
C GLY A 302 4.48 -1.53 -11.68
N LEU A 303 4.50 -0.97 -10.46
CA LEU A 303 5.62 -0.13 -10.05
C LEU A 303 6.83 -1.07 -9.90
N GLU A 304 7.82 -0.93 -10.78
CA GLU A 304 9.05 -1.71 -10.72
C GLU A 304 9.68 -1.62 -9.31
N ASN A 305 10.08 -2.77 -8.76
CA ASN A 305 10.90 -2.82 -7.56
C ASN A 305 12.25 -2.16 -7.87
N ALA A 306 12.43 -0.89 -7.49
CA ALA A 306 13.75 -0.46 -7.06
C ALA A 306 14.14 -1.35 -5.88
N GLY A 307 15.34 -1.93 -5.94
CA GLY A 307 15.78 -3.05 -5.13
C GLY A 307 15.45 -2.95 -3.64
N LYS A 308 15.25 -4.11 -3.02
CA LYS A 308 15.25 -4.29 -1.57
C LYS A 308 16.51 -3.66 -0.98
N ASP A 309 16.37 -2.46 -0.45
CA ASP A 309 17.03 -1.97 0.76
C ASP A 309 16.27 -0.71 1.21
N ASP A 310 15.91 -0.68 2.49
CA ASP A 310 15.28 0.44 3.21
C ASP A 310 13.85 0.88 2.80
N LEU A 311 12.85 0.08 3.20
CA LEU A 311 11.46 0.54 3.28
C LEU A 311 11.23 1.42 4.52
N CYS A 312 11.58 2.70 4.42
CA CYS A 312 10.90 3.76 5.18
C CYS A 312 10.60 4.94 4.24
N GLY A 313 9.42 4.92 3.63
CA GLY A 313 8.97 5.97 2.72
C GLY A 313 7.47 5.95 2.49
N VAL A 314 6.88 7.14 2.38
CA VAL A 314 5.46 7.33 2.04
C VAL A 314 5.31 7.23 0.52
N TYR A 315 4.56 6.24 0.04
CA TYR A 315 4.23 6.07 -1.36
C TYR A 315 2.91 6.78 -1.66
N TRP A 316 2.95 7.80 -2.51
CA TRP A 316 1.75 8.45 -3.05
C TRP A 316 1.38 7.82 -4.39
N SER A 317 0.18 7.25 -4.48
CA SER A 317 -0.44 6.84 -5.75
C SER A 317 -0.98 8.09 -6.46
N LEU A 318 -0.13 8.82 -7.19
CA LEU A 318 -0.58 9.99 -7.94
C LEU A 318 -1.28 9.56 -9.24
N SER A 319 -2.61 9.64 -9.25
CA SER A 319 -3.34 10.01 -10.47
C SER A 319 -3.53 11.54 -10.49
N LEU A 320 -2.43 12.29 -10.63
CA LEU A 320 -2.45 13.75 -10.77
C LEU A 320 -3.27 14.25 -11.97
N ALA A 321 -3.62 13.36 -12.90
CA ALA A 321 -4.50 13.64 -14.02
C ALA A 321 -5.94 14.08 -13.61
N HIS A 322 -6.35 13.89 -12.36
CA HIS A 322 -7.73 14.17 -11.91
C HIS A 322 -7.87 15.33 -10.90
N ILE A 323 -6.80 16.07 -10.59
CA ILE A 323 -6.93 17.27 -9.75
C ILE A 323 -7.25 18.46 -10.66
N ASN A 324 -8.55 18.72 -10.83
CA ASN A 324 -9.16 19.78 -11.66
C ASN A 324 -8.72 21.24 -11.33
N TYR A 325 -7.68 21.46 -10.51
CA TYR A 325 -7.32 22.78 -9.97
C TYR A 325 -5.94 23.31 -10.34
N TYR A 326 -5.15 22.60 -11.14
CA TYR A 326 -3.90 23.14 -11.69
C TYR A 326 -3.91 23.01 -13.22
N GLY A 327 -3.48 24.06 -13.91
CA GLY A 327 -3.56 24.23 -15.37
C GLY A 327 -2.76 23.21 -16.19
N HIS A 328 -2.57 23.52 -17.48
CA HIS A 328 -2.08 22.60 -18.52
C HIS A 328 -1.02 21.58 -18.04
N PRO A 329 -1.21 20.27 -18.32
CA PRO A 329 -0.32 19.22 -17.86
C PRO A 329 1.09 19.41 -18.41
N VAL A 330 2.08 19.53 -17.51
CA VAL A 330 3.49 19.37 -17.86
C VAL A 330 3.88 17.92 -17.51
N PRO A 331 4.33 17.10 -18.47
CA PRO A 331 4.78 15.74 -18.19
C PRO A 331 6.04 15.79 -17.32
N THR A 332 5.97 15.21 -16.13
CA THR A 332 7.15 14.99 -15.27
C THR A 332 7.18 13.55 -14.78
N SER A 333 8.09 12.75 -15.33
CA SER A 333 8.54 11.50 -14.74
C SER A 333 9.70 11.83 -13.80
N THR A 334 9.55 11.53 -12.51
CA THR A 334 10.66 11.65 -11.56
C THR A 334 10.85 10.34 -10.82
N CYS A 335 11.93 9.63 -11.13
CA CYS A 335 12.47 8.58 -10.29
C CYS A 335 13.29 9.23 -9.16
N PRO A 336 13.10 8.86 -7.88
CA PRO A 336 14.14 9.03 -6.88
C PRO A 336 15.14 7.89 -7.07
N ALA A 337 15.87 7.91 -8.18
CA ALA A 337 17.07 7.12 -8.30
C ALA A 337 18.10 7.68 -7.31
N HIS A 338 18.85 6.78 -6.65
CA HIS A 338 20.09 7.12 -5.97
C HIS A 338 20.90 8.11 -6.84
N ASN A 339 21.11 9.33 -6.32
CA ASN A 339 21.90 10.45 -6.85
C ASN A 339 21.17 11.77 -7.09
N PHE A 340 20.03 12.03 -6.47
CA PHE A 340 19.81 13.38 -5.96
C PHE A 340 20.35 13.42 -4.53
N ALA A 341 21.66 13.61 -4.40
CA ALA A 341 22.14 14.36 -3.26
C ALA A 341 21.28 15.64 -3.26
N ARG A 342 20.49 15.85 -2.20
CA ARG A 342 19.85 17.15 -1.99
C ARG A 342 20.99 18.15 -2.03
N ILE A 343 21.11 18.88 -3.14
CA ILE A 343 22.09 19.96 -3.20
C ILE A 343 21.65 20.96 -2.14
N SER A 344 22.56 21.28 -1.23
CA SER A 344 22.30 22.33 -0.27
C SER A 344 22.11 23.66 -1.01
N PHE A 345 21.48 24.64 -0.38
CA PHE A 345 21.33 25.96 -1.00
C PHE A 345 22.67 26.59 -1.42
N PRO A 346 23.78 26.46 -0.64
CA PRO A 346 25.12 26.84 -1.12
C PRO A 346 25.58 26.09 -2.38
N GLN A 347 25.34 24.77 -2.45
CA GLN A 347 25.68 23.96 -3.62
C GLN A 347 24.84 24.33 -4.86
N PHE A 348 23.58 24.72 -4.66
CA PHE A 348 22.76 25.29 -5.72
C PHE A 348 23.33 26.62 -6.21
N ASN A 349 23.77 27.50 -5.30
CA ASN A 349 24.41 28.76 -5.68
C ASN A 349 25.71 28.56 -6.48
N GLN A 350 26.45 27.45 -6.26
CA GLN A 350 27.60 27.09 -7.09
C GLN A 350 27.21 26.80 -8.55
N ALA A 351 26.11 26.08 -8.77
CA ALA A 351 25.60 25.83 -10.11
C ALA A 351 25.12 27.12 -10.79
N VAL A 352 24.43 27.98 -10.04
CA VAL A 352 23.91 29.26 -10.55
C VAL A 352 25.06 30.22 -10.89
N PHE A 353 26.09 30.31 -10.03
CA PHE A 353 27.31 31.05 -10.33
C PHE A 353 28.04 30.50 -11.57
N GLY A 354 28.07 29.17 -11.74
CA GLY A 354 28.59 28.53 -12.95
C GLY A 354 27.88 28.99 -14.22
N CYS A 355 26.55 29.13 -14.21
CA CYS A 355 25.79 29.65 -15.34
C CYS A 355 26.19 31.11 -15.66
N LEU A 356 26.33 31.95 -14.63
CA LEU A 356 26.74 33.36 -14.78
C LEU A 356 28.17 33.48 -15.33
N ALA A 357 29.10 32.68 -14.81
CA ALA A 357 30.47 32.62 -15.31
C ALA A 357 30.55 32.07 -16.74
N GLY A 358 29.69 31.11 -17.11
CA GLY A 358 29.60 30.59 -18.48
C GLY A 358 29.21 31.67 -19.50
N LYS A 359 28.29 32.57 -19.13
CA LYS A 359 27.97 33.73 -19.97
C LYS A 359 29.15 34.69 -20.07
N TRP A 360 29.90 34.92 -19.00
CA TRP A 360 31.09 35.79 -19.04
C TRP A 360 32.26 35.16 -19.82
N ALA A 361 32.39 33.84 -19.78
CA ALA A 361 33.35 33.08 -20.56
C ALA A 361 33.07 33.13 -22.07
N SER A 362 31.81 33.21 -22.47
CA SER A 362 31.44 33.47 -23.88
C SER A 362 31.95 34.83 -24.40
N ASN A 363 32.22 35.77 -23.48
CA ASN A 363 32.84 37.08 -23.77
C ASN A 363 34.37 37.09 -23.56
N GLY A 364 35.01 35.93 -23.36
CA GLY A 364 36.47 35.78 -23.25
C GLY A 364 37.05 35.89 -21.83
N ILE A 365 36.23 35.90 -20.78
CA ILE A 365 36.69 36.00 -19.38
C ILE A 365 36.83 34.59 -18.77
N ASP A 366 37.99 34.25 -18.22
CA ASP A 366 38.19 32.96 -17.53
C ASP A 366 37.34 32.85 -16.24
N LEU A 367 36.96 31.63 -15.87
CA LEU A 367 36.16 31.34 -14.68
C LEU A 367 36.83 31.85 -13.40
N ASN A 368 38.15 31.64 -13.26
CA ASN A 368 38.88 32.10 -12.08
C ASN A 368 38.93 33.63 -12.02
N SER A 369 39.07 34.29 -13.17
CA SER A 369 39.03 35.76 -13.25
C SER A 369 37.64 36.30 -12.86
N SER A 370 36.57 35.64 -13.29
CA SER A 370 35.19 35.96 -12.95
C SER A 370 34.92 35.84 -11.44
N ALA A 371 35.44 34.78 -10.82
CA ALA A 371 35.33 34.58 -9.38
C ALA A 371 36.12 35.63 -8.59
N GLN A 372 37.35 35.96 -9.03
CA GLN A 372 38.19 36.97 -8.39
C GLN A 372 37.56 38.36 -8.41
N VAL A 373 37.02 38.78 -9.56
CA VAL A 373 36.34 40.09 -9.68
C VAL A 373 35.13 40.16 -8.75
N SER A 374 34.32 39.10 -8.71
CA SER A 374 33.13 39.04 -7.85
C SER A 374 33.50 39.10 -6.35
N ALA A 375 34.54 38.36 -5.96
CA ALA A 375 35.06 38.36 -4.60
C ALA A 375 35.66 39.73 -4.19
N LEU A 376 36.38 40.41 -5.09
CA LEU A 376 36.95 41.74 -4.84
C LEU A 376 35.88 42.82 -4.68
N ILE A 377 34.84 42.80 -5.52
CA ILE A 377 33.72 43.75 -5.42
C ILE A 377 32.99 43.55 -4.09
N GLN A 378 32.69 42.32 -3.70
CA GLN A 378 32.05 42.03 -2.42
C GLN A 378 32.95 42.36 -1.22
N GLY A 379 34.26 42.12 -1.32
CA GLY A 379 35.24 42.55 -0.32
C GLY A 379 35.24 44.07 -0.14
N TYR A 380 35.18 44.83 -1.22
CA TYR A 380 35.11 46.29 -1.18
C TYR A 380 33.78 46.79 -0.58
N ILE A 381 32.64 46.20 -0.99
CA ILE A 381 31.31 46.52 -0.45
C ILE A 381 31.26 46.25 1.05
N SER A 382 31.79 45.13 1.53
CA SER A 382 31.79 44.78 2.95
C SER A 382 32.67 45.70 3.80
N ILE A 383 33.78 46.21 3.26
CA ILE A 383 34.63 47.23 3.92
C ILE A 383 33.86 48.55 4.01
N LEU A 384 33.21 48.99 2.94
CA LEU A 384 32.44 50.23 2.93
C LEU A 384 31.19 50.16 3.81
N ALA A 385 30.54 48.98 3.92
CA ALA A 385 29.38 48.76 4.77
C ALA A 385 29.68 48.97 6.26
N ARG A 386 30.95 48.80 6.66
CA ARG A 386 31.44 49.03 8.02
C ARG A 386 31.81 50.49 8.32
N ASN A 387 31.81 51.35 7.29
CA ASN A 387 32.23 52.75 7.44
C ASN A 387 31.01 53.67 7.59
N GLU A 388 30.73 54.10 8.82
CA GLU A 388 29.53 54.90 9.18
C GLU A 388 29.57 56.36 8.71
N THR A 389 30.66 56.78 8.05
CA THR A 389 30.91 58.19 7.68
C THR A 389 30.40 58.58 6.28
N LEU A 390 29.74 57.66 5.56
CA LEU A 390 29.27 57.88 4.19
C LEU A 390 27.92 58.64 4.13
N PRO A 391 27.60 59.32 3.00
CA PRO A 391 26.29 59.94 2.81
C PRO A 391 25.15 58.92 2.87
N LEU A 392 24.02 59.28 3.51
CA LEU A 392 22.85 58.40 3.74
C LEU A 392 22.39 57.57 2.53
N PRO A 393 22.28 58.11 1.30
CA PRO A 393 21.84 57.33 0.14
C PRO A 393 22.84 56.23 -0.25
N ARG A 394 24.15 56.49 -0.08
CA ARG A 394 25.20 55.51 -0.37
C ARG A 394 25.25 54.41 0.67
N ILE A 395 25.03 54.75 1.95
CA ILE A 395 24.96 53.74 3.02
C ILE A 395 23.81 52.76 2.78
N ALA A 396 22.63 53.25 2.36
CA ALA A 396 21.48 52.41 2.08
C ALA A 396 21.76 51.42 0.93
N ALA A 397 22.32 51.90 -0.19
CA ALA A 397 22.70 51.08 -1.33
C ALA A 397 23.76 50.02 -0.98
N ILE A 398 24.79 50.40 -0.21
CA ILE A 398 25.85 49.49 0.20
C ILE A 398 25.30 48.40 1.15
N LYS A 399 24.38 48.76 2.06
CA LYS A 399 23.71 47.78 2.93
C LYS A 399 22.81 46.83 2.15
N PHE A 400 22.09 47.33 1.13
CA PHE A 400 21.26 46.51 0.24
C PHE A 400 22.10 45.48 -0.53
N LEU A 401 23.21 45.90 -1.13
CA LEU A 401 24.12 45.01 -1.86
C LEU A 401 24.86 44.00 -0.96
N ASN A 402 25.03 44.33 0.33
CA ASN A 402 25.68 43.48 1.32
C ASN A 402 24.68 42.57 2.09
N ASP A 403 23.39 42.63 1.75
CA ASP A 403 22.37 41.76 2.34
C ASP A 403 22.61 40.29 1.96
N SER A 404 22.40 39.37 2.90
CA SER A 404 22.63 37.93 2.66
C SER A 404 21.72 37.36 1.58
N ASP A 405 20.56 37.98 1.39
CA ASP A 405 19.52 37.52 0.48
C ASP A 405 19.62 38.19 -0.90
N HIS A 406 20.51 39.18 -1.04
CA HIS A 406 20.72 39.87 -2.31
C HIS A 406 21.48 38.98 -3.28
N TRP A 407 20.99 38.88 -4.52
CA TRP A 407 21.51 37.97 -5.54
C TRP A 407 23.01 38.13 -5.78
N PHE A 408 23.52 39.37 -5.77
CA PHE A 408 24.94 39.63 -5.97
C PHE A 408 25.80 39.04 -4.84
N ASN A 409 25.35 39.15 -3.59
CA ASN A 409 26.07 38.62 -2.43
C ASN A 409 26.02 37.08 -2.42
N LEU A 410 24.90 36.47 -2.82
CA LEU A 410 24.78 35.03 -3.01
C LEU A 410 25.74 34.49 -4.09
N MET A 411 25.93 35.23 -5.18
CA MET A 411 26.89 34.87 -6.22
C MET A 411 28.34 35.10 -5.78
N ALA A 412 28.61 36.20 -5.07
CA ALA A 412 29.95 36.50 -4.56
C ALA A 412 30.40 35.52 -3.47
N THR A 413 29.49 35.02 -2.63
CA THR A 413 29.79 33.97 -1.64
C THR A 413 30.09 32.63 -2.31
N ALA A 414 29.38 32.26 -3.39
CA ALA A 414 29.70 31.09 -4.20
C ALA A 414 31.07 31.23 -4.89
N ALA A 415 31.37 32.41 -5.44
CA ALA A 415 32.67 32.73 -6.02
C ALA A 415 33.82 32.64 -5.00
N TRP A 416 33.62 33.14 -3.79
CA TRP A 416 34.56 33.00 -2.68
C TRP A 416 34.81 31.54 -2.32
N ALA A 417 33.75 30.74 -2.22
CA ALA A 417 33.87 29.31 -1.89
C ALA A 417 34.60 28.51 -2.99
N HIS A 418 34.56 28.95 -4.25
CA HIS A 418 35.39 28.36 -5.33
C HIS A 418 36.87 28.72 -5.21
N LEU A 419 37.18 29.94 -4.74
CA LEU A 419 38.55 30.43 -4.55
C LEU A 419 39.19 29.97 -3.23
N ASP A 420 38.37 29.57 -2.25
CA ASP A 420 38.82 29.14 -0.93
C ASP A 420 39.31 27.68 -0.97
N GLU A 421 40.62 27.51 -0.75
CA GLU A 421 41.28 26.20 -0.73
C GLU A 421 41.08 25.44 0.59
N SER A 422 40.36 26.01 1.57
CA SER A 422 40.20 25.45 2.92
C SER A 422 39.09 24.39 3.07
N SER A 423 38.31 24.13 2.01
CA SER A 423 37.16 23.21 2.03
C SER A 423 37.54 21.71 1.97
N THR A 424 36.69 20.85 2.52
CA THR A 424 36.89 19.39 2.51
C THR A 424 36.96 18.85 1.08
N TYR A 425 37.87 17.92 0.79
CA TYR A 425 38.08 17.35 -0.56
C TYR A 425 36.78 16.88 -1.25
N LYS A 426 35.84 16.28 -0.51
CA LYS A 426 34.56 15.78 -1.04
C LYS A 426 33.58 16.90 -1.41
N ASP A 427 33.55 17.99 -0.65
CA ASP A 427 32.67 19.12 -0.92
C ASP A 427 33.16 19.89 -2.15
N ARG A 428 34.49 20.05 -2.28
CA ARG A 428 35.14 20.66 -3.45
C ARG A 428 34.86 19.91 -4.75
N GLU A 429 34.89 18.58 -4.75
CA GLU A 429 34.60 17.78 -5.95
C GLU A 429 33.14 17.94 -6.40
N MET A 430 32.20 18.03 -5.46
CA MET A 430 30.79 18.26 -5.75
C MET A 430 30.54 19.68 -6.26
N ASP A 431 31.08 20.68 -5.57
CA ASP A 431 30.94 22.09 -5.95
C ASP A 431 31.54 22.35 -7.34
N GLN A 432 32.70 21.75 -7.64
CA GLN A 432 33.32 21.85 -8.96
C GLN A 432 32.49 21.15 -10.04
N LYS A 433 31.82 20.02 -9.75
CA LYS A 433 30.90 19.37 -10.69
C LYS A 433 29.68 20.24 -10.97
N LEU A 434 29.09 20.84 -9.93
CA LEU A 434 27.91 21.71 -10.03
C LEU A 434 28.23 23.01 -10.78
N LEU A 435 29.37 23.61 -10.50
CA LEU A 435 29.83 24.80 -11.20
C LEU A 435 30.08 24.53 -12.68
N ASN A 436 30.77 23.43 -13.02
CA ASN A 436 30.97 23.02 -14.41
C ASN A 436 29.65 22.67 -15.12
N TYR A 437 28.69 22.11 -14.38
CA TYR A 437 27.36 21.83 -14.89
C TYR A 437 26.63 23.12 -15.28
N GLY A 438 26.66 24.13 -14.41
CA GLY A 438 26.11 25.46 -14.70
C GLY A 438 26.79 26.12 -15.89
N LEU A 439 28.13 26.07 -15.95
CA LEU A 439 28.91 26.66 -17.05
C LEU A 439 28.51 26.11 -18.41
N ARG A 440 28.28 24.80 -18.51
CA ARG A 440 27.82 24.14 -19.75
C ARG A 440 26.38 24.48 -20.13
N ARG A 441 25.56 24.88 -19.15
CA ARG A 441 24.13 25.15 -19.30
C ARG A 441 23.79 26.63 -19.33
N SER A 442 24.79 27.51 -19.28
CA SER A 442 24.67 28.97 -19.35
C SER A 442 23.67 29.44 -20.43
N SER A 443 23.76 28.88 -21.65
CA SER A 443 22.91 29.24 -22.79
C SER A 443 21.43 28.87 -22.60
N ASP A 444 21.14 27.86 -21.77
CA ASP A 444 19.79 27.39 -21.52
C ASP A 444 19.05 28.30 -20.52
N PHE A 445 19.79 29.03 -19.67
CA PHE A 445 19.25 29.89 -18.62
C PHE A 445 19.32 31.39 -18.95
N PHE A 446 20.26 31.80 -19.78
CA PHE A 446 20.40 33.19 -20.20
C PHE A 446 20.19 33.31 -21.72
N PRO A 447 19.10 33.96 -22.18
CA PRO A 447 18.87 34.16 -23.61
C PRO A 447 20.03 34.92 -24.25
N GLU A 448 20.31 34.62 -25.52
CA GLU A 448 21.37 35.29 -26.29
C GLU A 448 21.17 36.81 -26.38
N GLU A 449 19.92 37.28 -26.26
CA GLU A 449 19.50 38.68 -26.42
C GLU A 449 19.82 39.60 -25.23
N ILE A 450 20.23 39.08 -24.06
CA ILE A 450 20.72 39.94 -22.96
C ILE A 450 22.12 40.43 -23.32
N THR A 451 22.17 41.69 -23.74
CA THR A 451 23.30 42.34 -24.45
C THR A 451 24.27 43.08 -23.55
N GLU A 452 23.97 43.24 -22.25
CA GLU A 452 24.88 43.97 -21.35
C GLU A 452 25.96 43.06 -20.75
N PRO A 453 27.26 43.36 -20.95
CA PRO A 453 28.34 42.61 -20.32
C PRO A 453 28.23 42.71 -18.79
N LEU A 454 28.56 41.61 -18.10
CA LEU A 454 28.48 41.52 -16.65
C LEU A 454 27.08 41.82 -16.08
N PHE A 455 26.00 41.51 -16.80
CA PHE A 455 24.62 41.76 -16.33
C PHE A 455 24.34 43.22 -15.96
N GLY A 456 25.02 44.16 -16.63
CA GLY A 456 24.87 45.58 -16.30
C GLY A 456 25.56 45.98 -14.98
N LEU A 457 26.46 45.17 -14.41
CA LEU A 457 27.28 45.57 -13.24
C LEU A 457 28.13 46.83 -13.50
N LEU A 458 28.37 47.17 -14.77
CA LEU A 458 29.02 48.41 -15.20
C LEU A 458 28.04 49.59 -15.30
N ASN A 459 26.75 49.33 -15.18
CA ASN A 459 25.68 50.30 -15.16
C ASN A 459 25.21 50.49 -13.71
N THR A 460 25.29 51.73 -13.23
CA THR A 460 24.96 52.07 -11.84
C THR A 460 23.49 51.87 -11.49
N GLN A 461 22.59 51.80 -12.48
CA GLN A 461 21.17 51.56 -12.26
C GLN A 461 20.86 50.11 -11.89
N THR A 462 21.53 49.15 -12.54
CA THR A 462 21.32 47.70 -12.38
C THR A 462 21.82 47.14 -11.04
N LEU A 463 22.61 47.93 -10.30
CA LEU A 463 23.10 47.60 -8.96
C LEU A 463 22.23 48.20 -7.83
N LEU A 464 21.26 49.04 -8.16
CA LEU A 464 20.44 49.79 -7.19
C LEU A 464 18.95 49.41 -7.20
N ASP A 465 18.50 48.72 -8.26
CA ASP A 465 17.21 48.03 -8.34
C ASP A 465 17.33 46.60 -7.76
#